data_AF-A0A4Q4MER9-F1
#
_entry.id   AF-A0A4Q4MER9-F1
#
_cell.length_a   1.000
_cell.length_b   1.000
_cell.length_c   1.000
_cell.angle_alpha   90.00
_cell.angle_beta   90.00
_cell.angle_gamma   90.00
#
_symmetry.space_group_name_H-M   'P 1'
#
loop_
_entity.id
_entity.type
_entity.pdbx_description
1 polymer ?
#
loop_
_entity_poly.entity_id
_entity_poly.type
_entity_poly.pdbx_seq_one_letter_code
_entity_poly.pdbx_strand_id
1 'polypeptide(L)'
;MADNHIILDFSGRKFRTSTSVLSVSPYFESLLTRWEDCADLQADGSYYVDADADTFEHILNFMRRPSRFPLYWNKKDGFDYALYCRVEAEADYFILEGLRDWIRQAKYLQAVLTCLHKYSAKDYKDYHRFDGDVIVEKYVVRKAAVVLCPLGIHGDYRDCRRDKMCSKSIEANGLQMSVPEDELLVAVTSFYFNNAILVNNTP
;
A
#
# COMPACT_ATOMS: atom_id res chain seq x y z
N MET A 1 -17.31 20.66 -36.22
CA MET A 1 -17.26 19.94 -34.92
C MET A 1 -17.01 21.02 -33.88
N ALA A 2 -17.98 21.32 -33.03
CA ALA A 2 -17.83 22.38 -32.04
C ALA A 2 -16.71 21.97 -31.06
N ASP A 3 -15.79 22.90 -30.77
CA ASP A 3 -14.70 22.68 -29.82
C ASP A 3 -15.32 22.51 -28.42
N ASN A 4 -15.46 21.27 -27.96
CA ASN A 4 -16.17 20.94 -26.72
C ASN A 4 -15.26 21.05 -25.48
N HIS A 5 -14.21 21.87 -25.61
CA HIS A 5 -13.21 22.09 -24.57
C HIS A 5 -13.55 23.34 -23.77
N ILE A 6 -13.35 23.25 -22.48
CA ILE A 6 -13.53 24.34 -21.54
C ILE A 6 -12.31 24.49 -20.64
N ILE A 7 -12.20 25.66 -20.03
CA ILE A 7 -11.14 25.98 -19.07
C ILE A 7 -11.79 26.19 -17.72
N LEU A 8 -11.37 25.40 -16.74
CA LEU A 8 -11.73 25.58 -15.33
C LEU A 8 -10.56 26.25 -14.62
N ASP A 9 -10.85 27.28 -13.83
CA ASP A 9 -9.90 27.98 -12.97
C ASP A 9 -10.13 27.61 -11.50
N PHE A 10 -9.19 26.85 -10.95
CA PHE A 10 -9.17 26.47 -9.53
C PHE A 10 -8.20 27.38 -8.81
N SER A 11 -8.71 28.50 -8.28
CA SER A 11 -7.94 29.46 -7.48
C SER A 11 -6.60 29.89 -8.12
N GLY A 12 -6.61 30.09 -9.45
CA GLY A 12 -5.47 30.54 -10.25
C GLY A 12 -4.81 29.44 -11.10
N ARG A 13 -5.08 28.15 -10.81
CA ARG A 13 -4.57 27.03 -11.62
C ARG A 13 -5.63 26.60 -12.63
N LYS A 14 -5.28 26.74 -13.91
CA LYS A 14 -6.21 26.48 -15.02
C LYS A 14 -6.08 25.06 -15.57
N PHE A 15 -7.22 24.41 -15.76
CA PHE A 15 -7.32 23.08 -16.35
C PHE A 15 -8.14 23.13 -17.63
N ARG A 16 -7.55 22.71 -18.74
CA ARG A 16 -8.27 22.48 -19.99
C ARG A 16 -8.81 21.05 -20.03
N THR A 17 -10.11 20.90 -20.23
CA THR A 17 -10.77 19.59 -20.33
C THR A 17 -11.96 19.66 -21.29
N SER A 18 -12.58 18.52 -21.60
CA SER A 18 -13.83 18.48 -22.37
C SER A 18 -15.04 18.35 -21.47
N THR A 19 -16.19 18.88 -21.91
CA THR A 19 -17.46 18.72 -21.20
C THR A 19 -17.86 17.26 -21.01
N SER A 20 -17.51 16.39 -21.97
CA SER A 20 -17.74 14.94 -21.88
C SER A 20 -16.96 14.23 -20.78
N VAL A 21 -15.82 14.77 -20.34
CA VAL A 21 -15.08 14.24 -19.18
C VAL A 21 -15.78 14.67 -17.90
N LEU A 22 -16.26 15.92 -17.86
CA LEU A 22 -16.90 16.48 -16.69
C LEU A 22 -18.31 15.93 -16.46
N SER A 23 -19.01 15.49 -17.50
CA SER A 23 -20.34 14.87 -17.38
C SER A 23 -20.34 13.53 -16.61
N VAL A 24 -19.16 13.00 -16.25
CA VAL A 24 -19.04 11.88 -15.30
C VAL A 24 -19.48 12.29 -13.88
N SER A 25 -19.40 13.59 -13.57
CA SER A 25 -19.79 14.15 -12.28
C SER A 25 -21.14 14.85 -12.38
N PRO A 26 -22.13 14.47 -11.56
CA PRO A 26 -23.41 15.18 -11.48
C PRO A 26 -23.27 16.66 -11.11
N TYR A 27 -22.26 17.01 -10.30
CA TYR A 27 -21.95 18.41 -9.99
C TYR A 27 -21.67 19.20 -11.27
N PHE A 28 -20.73 18.74 -12.09
CA PHE A 28 -20.39 19.44 -13.31
C PHE A 28 -21.50 19.34 -14.36
N GLU A 29 -22.25 18.25 -14.43
CA GLU A 29 -23.44 18.16 -15.29
C GLU A 29 -24.46 19.26 -14.94
N SER A 30 -24.73 19.46 -13.66
CA SER A 30 -25.61 20.54 -13.21
C SER A 30 -25.04 21.93 -13.53
N LEU A 31 -23.73 22.11 -13.38
CA LEU A 31 -23.03 23.35 -13.70
C LEU A 31 -23.12 23.66 -15.22
N LEU A 32 -22.85 22.64 -16.05
CA LEU A 32 -22.92 22.69 -17.52
C LEU A 32 -24.28 23.17 -18.03
N THR A 33 -25.38 22.74 -17.39
CA THR A 33 -26.73 23.13 -17.82
C THR A 33 -27.11 24.59 -17.53
N ARG A 34 -26.37 25.28 -16.65
CA ARG A 34 -26.68 26.65 -16.19
C ARG A 34 -25.67 27.69 -16.67
N TRP A 35 -24.77 27.33 -17.58
CA TRP A 35 -23.58 28.11 -17.90
C TRP A 35 -23.83 29.46 -18.56
N GLU A 36 -24.90 29.63 -19.34
CA GLU A 36 -25.19 30.91 -20.01
C GLU A 36 -25.54 32.04 -19.01
N ASP A 37 -25.95 31.68 -17.78
CA ASP A 37 -26.38 32.60 -16.72
C ASP A 37 -25.49 32.55 -15.46
N CYS A 38 -24.32 31.89 -15.52
CA CYS A 38 -23.49 31.67 -14.33
C CYS A 38 -22.53 32.83 -14.03
N ALA A 39 -22.55 33.31 -12.78
CA ALA A 39 -21.63 34.30 -12.23
C ALA A 39 -20.16 33.82 -12.18
N ASP A 40 -19.93 32.53 -12.41
CA ASP A 40 -18.61 31.90 -12.35
C ASP A 40 -17.80 32.02 -13.66
N LEU A 41 -18.42 32.50 -14.74
CA LEU A 41 -17.71 32.78 -15.99
C LEU A 41 -16.86 34.04 -15.84
N GLN A 42 -15.55 33.88 -15.95
CA GLN A 42 -14.57 34.96 -15.86
C GLN A 42 -14.44 35.70 -17.20
N ALA A 43 -13.88 36.91 -17.15
CA ALA A 43 -13.71 37.78 -18.33
C ALA A 43 -12.82 37.18 -19.43
N ASP A 44 -11.95 36.24 -19.10
CA ASP A 44 -11.08 35.52 -20.03
C ASP A 44 -11.67 34.19 -20.54
N GLY A 45 -12.93 33.91 -20.17
CA GLY A 45 -13.68 32.73 -20.63
C GLY A 45 -13.41 31.45 -19.84
N SER A 46 -12.63 31.47 -18.76
CA SER A 46 -12.58 30.34 -17.82
C SER A 46 -13.70 30.39 -16.79
N TYR A 47 -14.05 29.22 -16.25
CA TYR A 47 -15.03 29.08 -15.18
C TYR A 47 -14.31 28.91 -13.85
N TYR A 48 -14.62 29.78 -12.89
CA TYR A 48 -14.07 29.71 -11.56
C TYR A 48 -14.72 28.58 -10.76
N VAL A 49 -13.90 27.80 -10.05
CA VAL A 49 -14.34 26.77 -9.10
C VAL A 49 -13.52 26.91 -7.82
N ASP A 50 -14.20 27.10 -6.69
CA ASP A 50 -13.57 27.23 -5.38
C ASP A 50 -13.27 25.85 -4.77
N ALA A 51 -12.20 25.22 -5.24
CA ALA A 51 -11.71 23.94 -4.72
C ALA A 51 -10.18 23.83 -4.82
N ASP A 52 -9.61 22.83 -4.14
CA ASP A 52 -8.16 22.62 -4.10
C ASP A 52 -7.62 22.14 -5.45
N ALA A 53 -6.80 22.96 -6.10
CA ALA A 53 -6.32 22.68 -7.44
C ALA A 53 -5.39 21.45 -7.51
N ASP A 54 -4.62 21.19 -6.46
CA ASP A 54 -3.68 20.06 -6.44
C ASP A 54 -4.42 18.73 -6.31
N THR A 55 -5.44 18.67 -5.46
CA THR A 55 -6.30 17.49 -5.35
C THR A 55 -7.21 17.35 -6.57
N PHE A 56 -7.68 18.45 -7.17
CA PHE A 56 -8.53 18.41 -8.36
C PHE A 56 -7.85 17.72 -9.55
N GLU A 57 -6.53 17.82 -9.71
CA GLU A 57 -5.83 17.10 -10.77
C GLU A 57 -6.08 15.58 -10.70
N HIS A 58 -6.15 15.02 -9.50
CA HIS A 58 -6.46 13.62 -9.27
C HIS A 58 -7.91 13.27 -9.60
N ILE A 59 -8.84 14.15 -9.23
CA ILE A 59 -10.26 14.03 -9.56
C ILE A 59 -10.48 14.07 -11.07
N LEU A 60 -9.84 15.02 -11.76
CA LEU A 60 -9.90 15.15 -13.20
C LEU A 60 -9.31 13.92 -13.91
N ASN A 61 -8.20 13.37 -13.40
CA ASN A 61 -7.62 12.15 -13.94
C ASN A 61 -8.53 10.93 -13.77
N PHE A 62 -9.26 10.84 -12.66
CA PHE A 62 -10.30 9.83 -12.49
C PHE A 62 -11.45 10.03 -13.48
N MET A 63 -11.99 11.24 -13.62
CA MET A 63 -13.07 11.52 -14.58
C MET A 63 -12.67 11.24 -16.04
N ARG A 64 -11.39 11.39 -16.40
CA ARG A 64 -10.88 11.01 -17.72
C ARG A 64 -10.90 9.50 -17.97
N ARG A 65 -10.80 8.69 -16.91
CA ARG A 65 -10.74 7.22 -16.95
C ARG A 65 -11.55 6.62 -15.78
N PRO A 66 -12.88 6.80 -15.78
CA PRO A 66 -13.69 6.51 -14.61
C PRO A 66 -13.79 5.01 -14.32
N SER A 67 -13.42 4.14 -15.27
CA SER A 67 -13.41 2.68 -15.10
C SER A 67 -12.31 2.16 -14.17
N ARG A 68 -11.43 3.02 -13.65
CA ARG A 68 -10.34 2.60 -12.78
C ARG A 68 -10.11 3.57 -11.61
N PHE A 69 -10.08 3.04 -10.39
CA PHE A 69 -9.75 3.80 -9.19
C PHE A 69 -8.26 4.12 -9.12
N PRO A 70 -7.89 5.27 -8.53
CA PRO A 70 -6.50 5.66 -8.37
C PRO A 70 -5.79 4.85 -7.28
N LEU A 71 -4.50 4.60 -7.48
CA LEU A 71 -3.63 3.93 -6.51
C LEU A 71 -2.48 4.87 -6.13
N TYR A 72 -2.54 5.42 -4.92
CA TYR A 72 -1.49 6.26 -4.33
C TYR A 72 -0.67 5.42 -3.37
N TRP A 73 0.19 4.57 -3.93
CA TRP A 73 1.06 3.69 -3.17
C TRP A 73 2.43 3.61 -3.80
N ASN A 74 3.46 3.56 -2.96
CA ASN A 74 4.80 3.20 -3.39
C ASN A 74 5.47 2.28 -2.35
N LYS A 75 6.51 1.55 -2.75
CA LYS A 75 7.21 0.59 -1.89
C LYS A 75 7.91 1.19 -0.67
N LYS A 76 8.32 2.45 -0.78
CA LYS A 76 9.15 3.12 0.22
C LYS A 76 8.30 3.70 1.33
N ASP A 77 7.25 4.43 0.95
CA ASP A 77 6.44 5.22 1.87
C ASP A 77 5.07 4.55 2.15
N GLY A 78 4.70 3.53 1.38
CA GLY A 78 3.41 2.85 1.49
C GLY A 78 2.28 3.64 0.83
N PHE A 79 1.08 3.56 1.41
CA PHE A 79 -0.08 4.31 0.93
C PHE A 79 -0.03 5.76 1.40
N ASP A 80 -0.31 6.70 0.50
CA ASP A 80 -0.46 8.11 0.86
C ASP A 80 -1.86 8.37 1.44
N TYR A 81 -2.03 8.07 2.72
CA TYR A 81 -3.29 8.25 3.44
C TYR A 81 -3.78 9.70 3.44
N ALA A 82 -2.86 10.67 3.46
CA ALA A 82 -3.20 12.08 3.44
C ALA A 82 -3.82 12.48 2.09
N LEU A 83 -3.23 12.01 0.98
CA LEU A 83 -3.79 12.21 -0.35
C LEU A 83 -5.13 11.49 -0.52
N TYR A 84 -5.26 10.25 -0.05
CA TYR A 84 -6.56 9.55 -0.07
C TYR A 84 -7.66 10.33 0.65
N CYS A 85 -7.37 10.91 1.82
CA CYS A 85 -8.34 11.72 2.56
C CYS A 85 -8.74 12.99 1.80
N ARG A 86 -7.79 13.71 1.18
CA ARG A 86 -8.12 14.88 0.35
C ARG A 86 -8.97 14.50 -0.87
N VAL A 87 -8.57 13.44 -1.58
CA VAL A 87 -9.31 12.96 -2.77
C VAL A 87 -10.70 12.49 -2.40
N GLU A 88 -10.90 11.88 -1.23
CA GLU A 88 -12.24 11.50 -0.76
C GLU A 88 -13.14 12.70 -0.50
N ALA A 89 -12.63 13.75 0.15
CA ALA A 89 -13.37 14.98 0.39
C ALA A 89 -13.76 15.69 -0.92
N GLU A 90 -12.82 15.81 -1.86
CA GLU A 90 -13.11 16.39 -3.19
C GLU A 90 -14.06 15.51 -4.01
N ALA A 91 -13.92 14.18 -3.92
CA ALA A 91 -14.86 13.27 -4.58
C ALA A 91 -16.28 13.42 -4.05
N ASP A 92 -16.46 13.70 -2.75
CA ASP A 92 -17.78 14.01 -2.18
C ASP A 92 -18.30 15.36 -2.69
N TYR A 93 -17.45 16.39 -2.73
CA TYR A 93 -17.80 17.72 -3.27
C TYR A 93 -18.26 17.66 -4.72
N PHE A 94 -17.55 16.92 -5.58
CA PHE A 94 -17.89 16.73 -6.99
C PHE A 94 -18.92 15.60 -7.22
N ILE A 95 -19.51 15.03 -6.18
CA ILE A 95 -20.57 13.99 -6.27
C ILE A 95 -20.09 12.76 -7.06
N LEU A 96 -18.83 12.36 -6.88
CA LEU A 96 -18.23 11.15 -7.45
C LEU A 96 -18.37 9.99 -6.47
N GLU A 97 -19.61 9.55 -6.24
CA GLU A 97 -19.96 8.60 -5.18
C GLU A 97 -19.17 7.30 -5.24
N GLY A 98 -18.97 6.76 -6.45
CA GLY A 98 -18.18 5.53 -6.63
C GLY A 98 -16.74 5.67 -6.14
N LEU A 99 -16.08 6.80 -6.41
CA LEU A 99 -14.73 7.08 -5.94
C LEU A 99 -14.71 7.35 -4.44
N ARG A 100 -15.61 8.21 -3.96
CA ARG A 100 -15.78 8.53 -2.54
C ARG A 100 -15.96 7.27 -1.71
N ASP A 101 -16.93 6.43 -2.06
CA ASP A 101 -17.27 5.24 -1.29
C ASP A 101 -16.16 4.20 -1.35
N TRP A 102 -15.46 4.08 -2.48
CA TRP A 102 -14.31 3.18 -2.61
C TRP A 102 -13.15 3.58 -1.68
N ILE A 103 -12.83 4.88 -1.61
CA ILE A 103 -11.80 5.40 -0.69
C ILE A 103 -12.28 5.29 0.77
N ARG A 104 -13.51 5.69 1.07
CA ARG A 104 -14.09 5.66 2.42
C ARG A 104 -14.16 4.26 3.01
N GLN A 105 -14.41 3.25 2.16
CA GLN A 105 -14.36 1.83 2.55
C GLN A 105 -12.94 1.25 2.61
N ALA A 106 -11.91 2.09 2.42
CA ALA A 106 -10.49 1.73 2.41
C ALA A 106 -10.16 0.55 1.46
N LYS A 107 -10.89 0.43 0.34
CA LYS A 107 -10.70 -0.69 -0.61
C LYS A 107 -9.30 -0.71 -1.21
N TYR A 108 -8.65 0.45 -1.33
CA TYR A 108 -7.26 0.56 -1.79
C TYR A 108 -6.27 -0.30 -1.00
N LEU A 109 -6.54 -0.60 0.28
CA LEU A 109 -5.68 -1.46 1.11
C LEU A 109 -5.58 -2.89 0.55
N GLN A 110 -6.59 -3.34 -0.18
CA GLN A 110 -6.62 -4.67 -0.80
C GLN A 110 -5.96 -4.68 -2.19
N ALA A 111 -5.58 -3.51 -2.73
CA ALA A 111 -4.95 -3.39 -4.04
C ALA A 111 -3.48 -3.84 -4.04
N VAL A 112 -2.83 -3.87 -2.88
CA VAL A 112 -1.43 -4.28 -2.72
C VAL A 112 -1.34 -5.39 -1.67
N LEU A 113 -0.96 -6.59 -2.11
CA LEU A 113 -0.72 -7.74 -1.25
C LEU A 113 0.78 -7.84 -0.96
N THR A 114 1.14 -8.01 0.31
CA THR A 114 2.54 -8.13 0.74
C THR A 114 2.80 -9.53 1.26
N CYS A 115 3.79 -10.20 0.69
CA CYS A 115 4.22 -11.54 1.09
C CYS A 115 5.62 -11.48 1.68
N LEU A 116 5.80 -12.02 2.89
CA LEU A 116 7.10 -12.11 3.56
C LEU A 116 7.63 -13.54 3.47
N HIS A 117 8.75 -13.71 2.79
CA HIS A 117 9.49 -14.97 2.74
C HIS A 117 10.70 -14.90 3.67
N LYS A 118 10.88 -15.93 4.49
CA LYS A 118 12.02 -16.05 5.40
C LYS A 118 12.93 -17.18 4.95
N TYR A 119 14.22 -16.90 4.85
CA TYR A 119 15.26 -17.87 4.53
C TYR A 119 16.30 -17.90 5.66
N SER A 120 16.71 -19.10 6.08
CA SER A 120 17.90 -19.28 6.94
C SER A 120 19.14 -19.47 6.07
N ALA A 121 20.30 -19.02 6.55
CA ALA A 121 21.60 -19.26 5.94
C ALA A 121 21.85 -20.73 5.57
N LYS A 122 21.28 -21.68 6.33
CA LYS A 122 21.41 -23.12 6.06
C LYS A 122 20.69 -23.54 4.77
N ASP A 123 19.64 -22.81 4.39
CA ASP A 123 18.85 -23.04 3.17
C ASP A 123 19.26 -22.10 2.02
N TYR A 124 20.02 -21.05 2.34
CA TYR A 124 20.47 -20.01 1.41
C TYR A 124 21.65 -20.52 0.59
N LYS A 125 21.40 -21.18 -0.54
CA LYS A 125 22.46 -21.47 -1.53
C LYS A 125 23.04 -20.16 -2.05
N ASP A 126 24.34 -20.14 -2.36
CA ASP A 126 25.18 -18.96 -2.64
C ASP A 126 24.64 -17.95 -3.68
N TYR A 127 23.59 -18.30 -4.43
CA TYR A 127 22.98 -17.44 -5.42
C TYR A 127 21.45 -17.59 -5.46
N HIS A 128 20.75 -16.49 -5.16
CA HIS A 128 19.31 -16.34 -5.39
C HIS A 128 19.05 -15.12 -6.26
N ARG A 129 18.30 -15.32 -7.34
CA ARG A 129 17.72 -14.24 -8.14
C ARG A 129 16.33 -13.98 -7.60
N PHE A 130 16.07 -12.71 -7.29
CA PHE A 130 14.72 -12.24 -7.05
C PHE A 130 14.30 -11.39 -8.24
N ASP A 131 13.00 -11.33 -8.47
CA ASP A 131 12.44 -10.37 -9.40
C ASP A 131 12.81 -8.94 -8.95
N GLY A 132 12.87 -8.00 -9.88
CA GLY A 132 13.16 -6.60 -9.55
C GLY A 132 12.12 -5.94 -8.63
N ASP A 133 11.02 -6.66 -8.34
CA ASP A 133 9.89 -6.15 -7.59
C ASP A 133 9.88 -6.52 -6.08
N VAL A 134 11.03 -6.87 -5.49
CA VAL A 134 11.13 -7.26 -4.06
C VAL A 134 11.94 -6.27 -3.20
N ILE A 135 11.78 -6.34 -1.88
CA ILE A 135 12.70 -5.77 -0.89
C ILE A 135 13.43 -6.92 -0.20
N VAL A 136 14.77 -6.86 -0.15
CA VAL A 136 15.60 -7.88 0.50
C VAL A 136 16.27 -7.26 1.72
N GLU A 137 15.98 -7.82 2.88
CA GLU A 137 16.57 -7.42 4.15
C GLU A 137 17.39 -8.57 4.73
N LYS A 138 18.52 -8.24 5.36
CA LYS A 138 19.45 -9.22 5.92
C LYS A 138 19.63 -8.93 7.40
N TYR A 139 19.37 -9.93 8.22
CA TYR A 139 19.45 -9.86 9.67
C TYR A 139 20.44 -10.90 10.16
N VAL A 140 21.35 -10.52 11.05
CA VAL A 140 22.16 -11.50 11.79
C VAL A 140 21.54 -11.65 13.17
N VAL A 141 21.01 -12.83 13.45
CA VAL A 141 20.35 -13.13 14.72
C VAL A 141 21.21 -14.10 15.52
N ARG A 142 21.59 -13.69 16.72
CA ARG A 142 22.33 -14.55 17.65
C ARG A 142 21.37 -15.47 18.38
N LYS A 143 21.48 -16.78 18.15
CA LYS A 143 20.73 -17.78 18.90
C LYS A 143 21.28 -17.89 20.32
N ALA A 144 20.40 -17.81 21.31
CA ALA A 144 20.78 -18.04 22.69
C ALA A 144 21.30 -19.48 22.85
N ALA A 145 22.29 -19.65 23.72
CA ALA A 145 22.75 -20.96 24.13
C ALA A 145 21.57 -21.74 24.76
N VAL A 146 21.37 -22.97 24.33
CA VAL A 146 20.35 -23.86 24.91
C VAL A 146 21.02 -24.90 25.81
N VAL A 147 20.33 -25.28 26.88
CA VAL A 147 20.79 -26.38 27.74
C VAL A 147 20.72 -27.67 26.94
N LEU A 148 21.86 -28.36 26.82
CA LEU A 148 21.97 -29.63 26.11
C LEU A 148 21.85 -30.80 27.09
N CYS A 149 21.21 -31.88 26.62
CA CYS A 149 21.27 -33.15 27.33
C CYS A 149 22.73 -33.64 27.33
N PRO A 150 23.35 -33.91 28.50
CA PRO A 150 24.75 -34.34 28.56
C PRO A 150 25.04 -35.63 27.80
N LEU A 151 24.03 -36.51 27.65
CA LEU A 151 24.13 -37.79 26.96
C LEU A 151 23.44 -37.79 25.59
N GLY A 152 22.80 -36.68 25.19
CA GLY A 152 22.08 -36.58 23.92
C GLY A 152 20.83 -37.47 23.78
N ILE A 153 20.36 -38.10 24.87
CA ILE A 153 19.24 -39.05 24.85
C ILE A 153 17.87 -38.42 25.18
N HIS A 154 17.84 -37.17 25.64
CA HIS A 154 16.62 -36.43 25.97
C HIS A 154 16.45 -35.21 25.06
N GLY A 155 15.24 -34.99 24.55
CA GLY A 155 14.88 -33.79 23.77
C GLY A 155 14.58 -32.56 24.62
N ASP A 156 14.16 -32.75 25.87
CA ASP A 156 13.93 -31.68 26.85
C ASP A 156 14.91 -31.82 28.03
N TYR A 157 15.59 -30.73 28.38
CA TYR A 157 16.55 -30.73 29.48
C TYR A 157 15.90 -31.04 30.85
N ARG A 158 14.60 -30.81 30.99
CA ARG A 158 13.86 -31.09 32.24
C ARG A 158 13.84 -32.59 32.56
N ASP A 159 13.88 -33.45 31.55
CA ASP A 159 13.91 -34.90 31.71
C ASP A 159 15.30 -35.41 32.15
N CYS A 160 16.36 -34.64 31.88
CA CYS A 160 17.72 -34.98 32.29
C CYS A 160 17.90 -35.05 33.82
N ARG A 161 17.05 -34.35 34.59
CA ARG A 161 17.08 -34.41 36.07
C ARG A 161 16.46 -35.69 36.63
N ARG A 162 15.64 -36.40 35.85
CA ARG A 162 14.99 -37.65 36.26
C ARG A 162 15.82 -38.88 35.87
N ASP A 163 16.67 -38.74 34.86
CA ASP A 163 17.60 -39.78 34.45
C ASP A 163 18.88 -39.78 35.31
N LYS A 164 19.18 -40.94 35.89
CA LYS A 164 20.27 -41.10 36.85
C LYS A 164 21.65 -40.89 36.22
N MET A 165 21.81 -41.20 34.93
CA MET A 165 23.09 -41.02 34.24
C MET A 165 23.30 -39.56 33.85
N CYS A 166 22.26 -38.88 33.35
CA CYS A 166 22.30 -37.46 33.06
C CYS A 166 22.52 -36.62 34.33
N SER A 167 21.83 -36.94 35.44
CA SER A 167 22.02 -36.23 36.72
C SER A 167 23.46 -36.32 37.22
N LYS A 168 24.06 -37.52 37.19
CA LYS A 168 25.47 -37.72 37.57
C LYS A 168 26.43 -36.94 36.66
N SER A 169 26.14 -36.89 35.36
CA SER A 169 26.96 -36.14 34.41
C SER A 169 26.89 -34.63 34.65
N ILE A 170 25.69 -34.10 34.99
CA ILE A 170 25.49 -32.70 35.36
C ILE A 170 26.20 -32.37 36.68
N GLU A 171 26.15 -33.25 37.67
CA GLU A 171 26.85 -33.06 38.95
C GLU A 171 28.38 -33.03 38.77
N ALA A 172 28.92 -33.87 37.87
CA ALA A 172 30.36 -33.95 37.63
C ALA A 172 30.90 -32.82 36.73
N ASN A 173 30.14 -32.40 35.70
CA ASN A 173 30.63 -31.52 34.63
C ASN A 173 29.86 -30.20 34.51
N GLY A 174 28.84 -29.98 35.34
CA GLY A 174 27.92 -28.86 35.22
C GLY A 174 26.93 -29.01 34.06
N LEU A 175 26.03 -28.03 33.93
CA LEU A 175 25.08 -27.96 32.82
C LEU A 175 25.83 -27.72 31.51
N GLN A 176 25.59 -28.61 30.54
CA GLN A 176 26.12 -28.45 29.19
C GLN A 176 25.25 -27.47 28.41
N MET A 177 25.88 -26.50 27.76
CA MET A 177 25.21 -25.47 26.97
C MET A 177 25.72 -25.54 25.54
N SER A 178 24.84 -25.30 24.57
CA SER A 178 25.29 -25.08 23.20
C SER A 178 26.08 -23.79 23.10
N VAL A 179 26.97 -23.69 22.11
CA VAL A 179 27.60 -22.40 21.79
C VAL A 179 26.52 -21.51 21.15
N PRO A 180 26.42 -20.22 21.54
CA PRO A 180 25.59 -19.27 20.81
C PRO A 180 26.06 -19.20 19.35
N GLU A 181 25.17 -19.46 18.42
CA GLU A 181 25.46 -19.41 16.98
C GLU A 181 24.79 -18.17 16.37
N ASP A 182 25.53 -17.45 15.55
CA ASP A 182 24.96 -16.40 14.72
C ASP A 182 24.32 -17.03 13.47
N GLU A 183 23.06 -16.70 13.21
CA GLU A 183 22.33 -17.13 12.03
C GLU A 183 22.02 -15.91 11.15
N LEU A 184 22.45 -15.94 9.90
CA LEU A 184 21.98 -15.00 8.89
C LEU A 184 20.55 -15.40 8.48
N LEU A 185 19.61 -14.50 8.69
CA LEU A 185 18.25 -14.56 8.19
C LEU A 185 18.11 -13.57 7.04
N VAL A 186 17.55 -14.06 5.94
CA VAL A 186 17.18 -13.20 4.81
C VAL A 186 15.66 -13.13 4.75
N ALA A 187 15.14 -11.92 4.87
CA ALA A 187 13.73 -11.63 4.68
C ALA A 187 13.55 -11.03 3.28
N VAL A 188 12.64 -11.60 2.51
CA VAL A 188 12.31 -11.12 1.17
C VAL A 188 10.84 -10.77 1.16
N THR A 189 10.57 -9.49 0.96
CA THR A 189 9.22 -8.95 0.88
C THR A 189 8.86 -8.75 -0.58
N SER A 190 7.86 -9.49 -1.05
CA SER A 190 7.31 -9.40 -2.40
C SER A 190 5.97 -8.68 -2.37
N PHE A 191 5.67 -7.93 -3.43
CA PHE A 191 4.42 -7.18 -3.57
C PHE A 191 3.64 -7.69 -4.78
N TYR A 192 2.32 -7.78 -4.65
CA TYR A 192 1.44 -8.18 -5.74
C TYR A 192 0.27 -7.21 -5.85
N PHE A 193 -0.01 -6.76 -7.08
CA PHE A 193 -1.13 -5.87 -7.34
C PHE A 193 -2.42 -6.66 -7.62
N ASN A 194 -3.42 -6.45 -6.77
CA ASN A 194 -4.76 -6.96 -7.03
C ASN A 194 -5.52 -5.97 -7.92
N ASN A 195 -5.36 -6.14 -9.23
CA ASN A 195 -5.97 -5.27 -10.24
C ASN A 195 -7.51 -5.27 -10.20
N ALA A 196 -8.15 -6.33 -9.68
CA ALA A 196 -9.60 -6.42 -9.65
C ALA A 196 -10.24 -5.37 -8.72
N ILE A 197 -9.55 -5.00 -7.64
CA ILE A 197 -10.02 -3.99 -6.67
C ILE A 197 -9.97 -2.57 -7.25
N LEU A 198 -9.11 -2.36 -8.24
CA LEU A 198 -8.95 -1.07 -8.91
C LEU A 198 -9.97 -0.86 -10.03
N VAL A 199 -10.76 -1.86 -10.40
CA VAL A 199 -11.79 -1.69 -11.43
C VAL A 199 -13.01 -1.01 -10.81
N ASN A 200 -13.41 0.11 -11.39
CA ASN A 200 -14.68 0.75 -11.06
C ASN A 200 -15.77 0.16 -11.95
N ASN A 201 -16.66 -0.62 -11.34
CA ASN A 201 -17.81 -1.24 -12.01
C ASN A 201 -19.08 -0.41 -11.85
N THR A 202 -19.02 0.73 -11.15
CA THR A 202 -20.15 1.63 -11.04
C THR A 202 -20.35 2.32 -12.39
N PRO A 203 -21.54 2.23 -13.01
CA PRO A 203 -21.84 2.87 -14.29
C PRO A 203 -21.74 4.39 -14.22
#